data_AF-A0A845X9Z5-F1
#
_entry.id   AF-A0A845X9Z5-F1
#
_cell.length_a   1.000
_cell.length_b   1.000
_cell.length_c   1.000
_cell.angle_alpha   90.00
_cell.angle_beta   90.00
_cell.angle_gamma   90.00
#
_symmetry.space_group_name_H-M   'P 1'
#
loop_
_entity.id
_entity.type
_entity.pdbx_description
1 polymer ?
#
loop_
_entity_poly.entity_id
_entity_poly.type
_entity_poly.pdbx_seq_one_letter_code
_entity_poly.pdbx_strand_id
1 'polypeptide(L)'
;MSYWAWLARMVFFSVLGGASLLFWFRTTPSEPQSQEESFLMPQAQVVPFEGHPLTRANSNYQPVRGKLPPVPKSRLAPLQTYEAYSASLPDAASQSTQSSPSSQTNRATSRSQLSQTATSPTQSAQSRSAHSSPSATTPPRPSQPSAPPFNLAASLSRYAGLFENPISLGMLAIGVAEGNYRVFVESSTLYVEQTSLYFGHTDPGNLSWGERVTNYGPCSDQGRSDGDISVAEQMCLQRSRDRLPTNLQDLADAGINPNSDVEAVINTADLYNQASPVHSRLFPQALQMAYQGGLTGVEAMAWARTASFYVDSNKRLDLQNGRNVASGLLGICARERRAVTEWECVYADQLRRAKAVASVLDKYFEVYAPRS
;
A
#
# COMPACT_ATOMS: atom_id res chain seq x y z
N MET A 1 -9.20 0.41 -44.75
CA MET A 1 -9.52 -1.03 -44.77
C MET A 1 -10.46 -1.28 -45.93
N SER A 2 -10.19 -2.25 -46.81
CA SER A 2 -11.02 -2.49 -47.99
C SER A 2 -12.31 -3.22 -47.62
N TYR A 3 -13.39 -2.90 -48.33
CA TYR A 3 -14.72 -3.52 -48.19
C TYR A 3 -14.68 -5.05 -48.26
N TRP A 4 -13.74 -5.60 -49.05
CA TRP A 4 -13.50 -7.02 -49.19
C TRP A 4 -12.94 -7.69 -47.93
N ALA A 5 -12.15 -6.97 -47.12
CA ALA A 5 -11.63 -7.49 -45.85
C ALA A 5 -12.72 -7.58 -44.76
N TRP A 6 -13.79 -6.77 -44.88
CA TRP A 6 -14.93 -6.83 -43.96
C TRP A 6 -15.90 -7.97 -44.32
N LEU A 7 -16.18 -8.17 -45.60
CA LEU A 7 -17.01 -9.29 -46.08
C LEU A 7 -16.39 -10.66 -45.80
N ALA A 8 -15.07 -10.81 -45.96
CA ALA A 8 -14.37 -12.06 -45.63
C ALA A 8 -14.46 -12.42 -44.13
N ARG A 9 -14.52 -11.43 -43.24
CA ARG A 9 -14.70 -11.67 -41.79
C ARG A 9 -16.12 -12.09 -41.45
N MET A 10 -17.14 -11.56 -42.10
CA MET A 10 -18.54 -11.91 -41.82
C MET A 10 -18.88 -13.35 -42.25
N VAL A 11 -18.29 -13.85 -43.34
CA VAL A 11 -18.48 -15.24 -43.78
C VAL A 11 -17.80 -16.24 -42.83
N PHE A 12 -16.67 -15.86 -42.23
CA PHE A 12 -15.96 -16.74 -41.29
C PHE A 12 -16.72 -16.96 -39.97
N PHE A 13 -17.48 -15.96 -39.49
CA PHE A 13 -18.31 -16.08 -38.29
C PHE A 13 -19.62 -16.85 -38.51
N SER A 14 -20.11 -16.95 -39.75
CA SER A 14 -21.36 -17.66 -40.05
C SER A 14 -21.17 -19.18 -40.21
N VAL A 15 -19.95 -19.65 -40.51
CA VAL A 15 -19.66 -21.10 -40.63
C VAL A 15 -19.32 -21.74 -39.27
N LEU A 16 -18.80 -20.98 -38.30
CA LEU A 16 -18.49 -21.50 -36.95
C LEU A 16 -19.67 -21.46 -35.96
N GLY A 17 -20.76 -20.76 -36.28
CA GLY A 17 -21.95 -20.65 -35.42
C GLY A 17 -22.99 -21.78 -35.55
N GLY A 18 -22.80 -22.72 -36.48
CA GLY A 18 -23.83 -23.71 -36.86
C GLY A 18 -23.81 -25.05 -36.11
N ALA A 19 -22.83 -25.31 -35.24
CA ALA A 19 -22.58 -26.66 -34.70
C ALA A 19 -22.96 -26.89 -33.23
N SER A 20 -23.71 -26.00 -32.57
CA SER A 20 -23.96 -26.09 -31.12
C SER A 20 -25.43 -26.15 -30.67
N LEU A 21 -26.37 -26.45 -31.57
CA LEU A 21 -27.82 -26.44 -31.27
C LEU A 21 -28.51 -27.82 -31.23
N LEU A 22 -27.82 -28.90 -30.86
CA LEU A 22 -28.43 -30.24 -30.73
C LEU A 22 -28.00 -31.05 -29.49
N PHE A 23 -27.83 -30.42 -28.33
CA PHE A 23 -27.70 -31.14 -27.05
C PHE A 23 -28.49 -30.45 -25.93
N TRP A 24 -29.82 -30.44 -26.06
CA TRP A 24 -30.73 -30.09 -24.97
C TRP A 24 -31.84 -31.15 -24.91
N PHE A 25 -31.58 -32.27 -24.23
CA PHE A 25 -32.64 -33.10 -23.68
C PHE A 25 -32.20 -33.74 -22.35
N ARG A 26 -32.98 -33.42 -21.31
CA ARG A 26 -33.20 -34.14 -20.05
C ARG A 26 -32.01 -34.33 -19.10
N THR A 27 -31.89 -33.38 -18.17
CA THR A 27 -31.60 -33.68 -16.76
C THR A 27 -32.62 -32.96 -15.88
N THR A 28 -33.33 -33.71 -15.06
CA THR A 28 -34.24 -33.19 -14.03
C THR A 28 -33.42 -32.52 -12.93
N PRO A 29 -33.88 -31.39 -12.35
CA PRO A 29 -33.17 -30.76 -11.23
C PRO A 29 -33.38 -31.60 -9.98
N SER A 30 -32.32 -32.29 -9.54
CA SER A 30 -32.22 -32.80 -8.18
C SER A 30 -32.01 -31.61 -7.24
N GLU A 31 -32.90 -31.51 -6.27
CA GLU A 31 -32.85 -30.59 -5.12
C GLU A 31 -31.46 -30.61 -4.48
N PRO A 32 -30.74 -29.48 -4.39
CA PRO A 32 -29.41 -29.46 -3.78
C PRO A 32 -29.58 -29.67 -2.28
N GLN A 33 -29.24 -30.88 -1.81
CA GLN A 33 -28.92 -31.08 -0.40
C GLN A 33 -27.77 -30.15 -0.05
N SER A 34 -28.07 -29.11 0.72
CA SER A 34 -27.08 -28.28 1.41
C SER A 34 -26.37 -29.13 2.45
N GLN A 35 -25.43 -29.96 2.01
CA GLN A 35 -24.38 -30.43 2.88
C GLN A 35 -23.47 -29.23 3.13
N GLU A 36 -23.60 -28.63 4.31
CA GLU A 36 -22.53 -27.84 4.91
C GLU A 36 -21.34 -28.78 5.15
N GLU A 37 -20.65 -29.16 4.08
CA GLU A 37 -19.27 -29.58 4.20
C GLU A 37 -18.51 -28.32 4.62
N SER A 38 -18.22 -28.24 5.92
CA SER A 38 -17.22 -27.34 6.46
C SER A 38 -15.91 -27.61 5.73
N PHE A 39 -15.68 -26.87 4.65
CA PHE A 39 -14.46 -26.92 3.87
C PHE A 39 -13.35 -26.39 4.78
N LEU A 40 -12.71 -27.29 5.53
CA LEU A 40 -11.53 -26.96 6.31
C LEU A 40 -10.45 -26.55 5.32
N MET A 41 -10.24 -25.25 5.20
CA MET A 41 -9.16 -24.67 4.41
C MET A 41 -7.84 -25.31 4.87
N PRO A 42 -7.00 -25.81 3.94
CA PRO A 42 -5.73 -26.42 4.30
C PRO A 42 -4.87 -25.40 5.05
N GLN A 43 -4.42 -25.75 6.26
CA GLN A 43 -3.50 -24.95 7.05
C GLN A 43 -2.06 -25.34 6.68
N ALA A 44 -1.22 -24.36 6.40
CA ALA A 44 0.21 -24.59 6.18
C ALA A 44 1.00 -24.22 7.44
N GLN A 45 1.96 -25.06 7.80
CA GLN A 45 2.91 -24.75 8.86
C GLN A 45 3.96 -23.78 8.33
N VAL A 46 4.30 -22.76 9.13
CA VAL A 46 5.40 -21.87 8.81
C VAL A 46 6.71 -22.58 9.15
N VAL A 47 7.58 -22.73 8.15
CA VAL A 47 8.93 -23.23 8.35
C VAL A 47 9.74 -22.14 9.09
N PRO A 48 10.50 -22.49 10.15
CA PRO A 48 11.36 -21.51 10.81
C PRO A 48 12.27 -20.82 9.80
N PHE A 49 12.38 -19.51 9.89
CA PHE A 49 13.40 -18.78 9.13
C PHE A 49 14.78 -19.15 9.71
N GLU A 50 15.58 -19.88 8.93
CA GLU A 50 16.91 -20.39 9.32
C GLU A 50 18.03 -19.32 9.29
N GLY A 51 17.70 -18.07 8.93
CA GLY A 51 18.66 -16.98 8.98
C GLY A 51 19.13 -16.70 10.41
N HIS A 52 20.30 -16.07 10.55
CA HIS A 52 20.85 -15.64 11.84
C HIS A 52 19.76 -15.03 12.74
N PRO A 53 19.75 -15.34 14.05
CA PRO A 53 18.67 -14.98 14.95
C PRO A 53 18.30 -13.52 14.74
N LEU A 54 17.08 -13.30 14.25
CA LEU A 54 16.53 -11.96 14.16
C LEU A 54 16.41 -11.48 15.60
N THR A 55 17.30 -10.57 15.99
CA THR A 55 17.12 -9.84 17.23
C THR A 55 15.99 -8.86 17.00
N ARG A 56 14.92 -8.97 17.78
CA ARG A 56 13.96 -7.89 17.91
C ARG A 56 14.77 -6.65 18.26
N ALA A 57 14.64 -5.60 17.46
CA ALA A 57 15.29 -4.34 17.76
C ALA A 57 14.90 -3.96 19.19
N ASN A 58 15.87 -3.94 20.12
CA ASN A 58 15.74 -3.00 21.22
C ASN A 58 15.78 -1.65 20.50
N SER A 59 14.64 -0.99 20.37
CA SER A 59 14.49 0.35 19.82
C SER A 59 15.17 1.37 20.73
N ASN A 60 16.45 1.14 21.05
CA ASN A 60 17.36 2.08 21.67
C ASN A 60 17.74 3.21 20.69
N TYR A 61 17.03 3.35 19.57
CA TYR A 61 17.00 4.60 18.83
C TYR A 61 16.50 5.67 19.81
N GLN A 62 17.44 6.43 20.36
CA GLN A 62 17.10 7.56 21.19
C GLN A 62 16.68 8.68 20.26
N PRO A 63 15.39 9.06 20.24
CA PRO A 63 14.95 10.14 19.40
C PRO A 63 15.69 11.41 19.81
N VAL A 64 16.40 12.01 18.87
CA VAL A 64 16.74 13.42 18.97
C VAL A 64 15.40 14.13 18.92
N ARG A 65 14.91 14.67 20.05
CA ARG A 65 13.56 15.29 20.12
C ARG A 65 13.48 16.50 19.18
N GLY A 66 13.10 16.25 17.93
CA GLY A 66 12.68 17.24 16.96
C GLY A 66 11.16 17.36 16.91
N LYS A 67 10.67 18.50 16.44
CA LYS A 67 9.26 18.63 16.08
C LYS A 67 9.06 18.01 14.69
N LEU A 68 8.11 17.08 14.55
CA LEU A 68 7.74 16.57 13.23
C LEU A 68 7.37 17.74 12.29
N PRO A 69 7.69 17.63 10.98
CA PRO A 69 7.16 18.55 10.00
C PRO A 69 5.64 18.66 10.13
N PRO A 70 5.05 19.86 9.97
CA PRO A 70 3.60 20.00 9.99
C PRO A 70 3.01 19.13 8.88
N VAL A 71 2.08 18.25 9.27
CA VAL A 71 1.30 17.46 8.32
C VAL A 71 0.33 18.41 7.60
N PRO A 72 0.23 18.36 6.27
CA PRO A 72 -0.66 19.23 5.54
C PRO A 72 -2.10 18.88 5.92
N LYS A 73 -2.86 19.90 6.35
CA LYS A 73 -4.31 19.82 6.49
C LYS A 73 -4.91 19.88 5.08
N SER A 74 -4.75 18.82 4.28
CA SER A 74 -5.26 18.84 2.92
C SER A 74 -6.79 18.90 2.92
N ARG A 75 -7.30 19.79 2.06
CA ARG A 75 -8.69 20.19 1.96
C ARG A 75 -9.45 19.11 1.18
N LEU A 76 -10.24 18.28 1.87
CA LEU A 76 -11.57 18.07 1.33
C LEU A 76 -12.32 19.38 1.59
N ALA A 77 -12.93 19.96 0.56
CA ALA A 77 -13.84 21.09 0.73
C ALA A 77 -14.84 20.74 1.85
N PRO A 78 -15.32 21.71 2.66
CA PRO A 78 -16.43 21.45 3.56
C PRO A 78 -17.58 20.91 2.72
N LEU A 79 -17.85 19.61 2.82
CA LEU A 79 -18.99 19.00 2.15
C LEU A 79 -20.23 19.51 2.85
N GLN A 80 -21.21 19.87 2.01
CA GLN A 80 -22.55 20.24 2.42
C GLN A 80 -23.06 19.25 3.48
N THR A 81 -23.76 19.80 4.47
CA THR A 81 -24.33 19.03 5.58
C THR A 81 -25.11 17.83 5.06
N TYR A 82 -25.16 16.76 5.85
CA TYR A 82 -25.89 15.52 5.54
C TYR A 82 -27.32 15.78 5.01
N GLU A 83 -27.96 16.86 5.46
CA GLU A 83 -29.28 17.32 5.03
C GLU A 83 -29.37 17.77 3.55
N ALA A 84 -28.30 18.33 2.98
CA ALA A 84 -28.25 18.66 1.57
C ALA A 84 -27.97 17.43 0.68
N TYR A 85 -27.31 16.41 1.24
CA TYR A 85 -27.02 15.17 0.54
C TYR A 85 -28.26 14.26 0.45
N SER A 86 -29.01 14.09 1.55
CA SER A 86 -30.25 13.30 1.57
C SER A 86 -31.33 13.90 0.66
N ALA A 87 -31.36 15.22 0.48
CA ALA A 87 -32.28 15.90 -0.44
C ALA A 87 -31.92 15.74 -1.93
N SER A 88 -30.75 15.17 -2.27
CA SER A 88 -30.23 15.10 -3.65
C SER A 88 -30.12 13.69 -4.23
N LEU A 89 -30.48 12.66 -3.45
CA LEU A 89 -30.50 11.27 -3.93
C LEU A 89 -31.82 10.99 -4.65
N PRO A 90 -31.81 10.65 -5.96
CA PRO A 90 -32.99 10.06 -6.58
C PRO A 90 -33.24 8.66 -6.00
N ASP A 91 -34.49 8.40 -5.60
CA ASP A 91 -34.93 7.10 -5.09
C ASP A 91 -34.65 5.99 -6.13
N ALA A 92 -33.62 5.18 -5.86
CA ALA A 92 -33.18 4.08 -6.73
C ALA A 92 -34.05 2.82 -6.59
N ALA A 93 -35.36 2.98 -6.39
CA ALA A 93 -36.30 1.89 -6.27
C ALA A 93 -37.65 2.24 -6.90
N SER A 94 -37.65 2.62 -8.18
CA SER A 94 -38.76 2.41 -9.14
C SER A 94 -38.41 3.04 -10.48
N GLN A 95 -38.07 2.23 -11.48
CA GLN A 95 -38.54 2.40 -12.87
C GLN A 95 -37.88 1.34 -13.78
N SER A 96 -38.63 0.26 -14.02
CA SER A 96 -38.53 -0.52 -15.23
C SER A 96 -39.17 0.25 -16.40
N THR A 97 -38.66 -0.03 -17.59
CA THR A 97 -39.24 0.19 -18.93
C THR A 97 -39.35 1.62 -19.50
N GLN A 98 -38.69 1.77 -20.66
CA GLN A 98 -39.08 2.45 -21.90
C GLN A 98 -38.23 3.63 -22.42
N SER A 99 -37.74 3.41 -23.65
CA SER A 99 -37.44 4.32 -24.77
C SER A 99 -36.18 5.20 -24.78
N SER A 100 -35.30 4.88 -25.73
CA SER A 100 -34.45 5.82 -26.50
C SER A 100 -35.30 6.99 -27.07
N PRO A 101 -34.76 8.21 -27.34
CA PRO A 101 -33.82 8.40 -28.46
C PRO A 101 -32.76 9.53 -28.33
N SER A 102 -31.84 9.47 -29.31
CA SER A 102 -31.17 10.58 -30.02
C SER A 102 -30.20 11.54 -29.30
N SER A 103 -28.93 11.35 -29.65
CA SER A 103 -27.94 12.34 -30.09
C SER A 103 -28.37 13.82 -30.14
N GLN A 104 -27.62 14.67 -29.43
CA GLN A 104 -27.33 16.02 -29.89
C GLN A 104 -25.94 16.48 -29.42
N THR A 105 -25.05 16.54 -30.39
CA THR A 105 -23.84 17.35 -30.46
C THR A 105 -24.15 18.79 -30.08
N ASN A 106 -23.33 19.43 -29.24
CA ASN A 106 -23.05 20.86 -29.40
C ASN A 106 -21.69 21.26 -28.83
N ARG A 107 -20.99 22.00 -29.68
CA ARG A 107 -19.65 22.57 -29.59
C ARG A 107 -19.85 24.08 -29.57
N ALA A 108 -19.33 24.79 -28.57
CA ALA A 108 -18.85 26.18 -28.69
C ALA A 108 -18.22 26.63 -27.36
N THR A 109 -16.91 26.88 -27.30
CA THR A 109 -16.20 28.19 -27.45
C THR A 109 -16.63 29.30 -26.49
N SER A 110 -15.70 29.69 -25.59
CA SER A 110 -15.38 31.05 -25.07
C SER A 110 -14.28 30.85 -24.01
N ARG A 111 -13.03 31.30 -24.06
CA ARG A 111 -12.32 32.52 -24.53
C ARG A 111 -12.73 33.82 -23.83
N SER A 112 -12.09 34.08 -22.69
CA SER A 112 -11.67 35.39 -22.14
C SER A 112 -10.51 35.06 -21.16
N GLN A 113 -9.23 35.34 -21.41
CA GLN A 113 -8.50 36.62 -21.50
C GLN A 113 -8.65 37.56 -20.29
N LEU A 114 -7.47 37.95 -19.77
CA LEU A 114 -7.11 39.13 -18.96
C LEU A 114 -7.49 39.05 -17.46
N SER A 115 -6.65 39.38 -16.48
CA SER A 115 -5.44 40.21 -16.46
C SER A 115 -4.51 39.83 -15.30
N GLN A 116 -3.22 40.05 -15.56
CA GLN A 116 -2.16 40.19 -14.57
C GLN A 116 -2.41 41.42 -13.71
N THR A 117 -2.11 41.35 -12.42
CA THR A 117 -1.73 42.53 -11.62
C THR A 117 -0.68 42.10 -10.62
N ALA A 118 0.55 42.54 -10.88
CA ALA A 118 1.66 42.52 -9.97
C ALA A 118 1.55 43.71 -9.03
N THR A 119 1.72 43.47 -7.73
CA THR A 119 2.08 44.50 -6.75
C THR A 119 2.81 43.83 -5.60
N SER A 120 4.14 43.96 -5.59
CA SER A 120 4.90 44.08 -4.35
C SER A 120 4.63 45.48 -3.77
N PRO A 121 4.71 45.68 -2.44
CA PRO A 121 5.99 46.24 -1.98
C PRO A 121 6.38 45.92 -0.52
N THR A 122 7.62 46.32 -0.22
CA THR A 122 8.11 46.83 1.07
C THR A 122 8.59 45.83 2.11
N GLN A 123 9.91 45.63 2.04
CA GLN A 123 10.78 45.36 3.19
C GLN A 123 10.56 46.43 4.28
N SER A 124 10.45 45.99 5.53
CA SER A 124 10.73 46.83 6.69
C SER A 124 11.54 46.02 7.68
N ALA A 125 12.80 46.43 7.80
CA ALA A 125 13.73 46.00 8.82
C ALA A 125 13.23 46.47 10.20
N GLN A 126 13.15 45.53 11.15
CA GLN A 126 13.18 45.86 12.57
C GLN A 126 14.16 44.95 13.29
N SER A 127 15.34 45.53 13.48
CA SER A 127 16.33 45.21 14.49
C SER A 127 15.68 45.18 15.87
N ARG A 128 15.89 44.12 16.67
CA ARG A 128 15.85 44.20 18.14
C ARG A 128 16.53 42.98 18.81
N SER A 129 17.57 43.33 19.55
CA SER A 129 18.03 42.74 20.81
C SER A 129 18.67 41.35 20.80
N ALA A 130 20.01 41.37 20.78
CA ALA A 130 20.82 40.29 21.32
C ALA A 130 20.67 40.26 22.85
N HIS A 131 20.08 39.20 23.38
CA HIS A 131 20.24 38.79 24.78
C HIS A 131 21.22 37.62 24.81
N SER A 132 22.48 37.95 25.08
CA SER A 132 23.55 36.99 25.36
C SER A 132 23.39 36.46 26.78
N SER A 133 22.68 35.34 26.92
CA SER A 133 22.73 34.51 28.12
C SER A 133 24.05 33.71 28.13
N PRO A 134 24.76 33.60 29.27
CA PRO A 134 25.99 32.84 29.36
C PRO A 134 25.71 31.34 29.13
N SER A 135 26.32 30.78 28.10
CA SER A 135 26.31 29.34 27.83
C SER A 135 26.92 28.60 29.02
N ALA A 136 26.07 27.86 29.74
CA ALA A 136 26.52 26.81 30.64
C ALA A 136 27.36 25.82 29.84
N THR A 137 28.63 25.67 30.22
CA THR A 137 29.58 24.75 29.62
C THR A 137 29.12 23.32 29.91
N THR A 138 28.30 22.75 29.03
CA THR A 138 27.95 21.33 29.08
C THR A 138 29.23 20.51 28.85
N PRO A 139 29.62 19.62 29.77
CA PRO A 139 30.79 18.78 29.59
C PRO A 139 30.67 17.96 28.30
N PRO A 140 31.77 17.77 27.54
CA PRO A 140 31.74 17.05 26.27
C PRO A 140 31.23 15.63 26.50
N ARG A 141 30.12 15.30 25.84
CA ARG A 141 29.54 13.95 25.86
C ARG A 141 30.61 12.98 25.36
N PRO A 142 30.94 11.91 26.10
CA PRO A 142 31.90 10.92 25.64
C PRO A 142 31.48 10.43 24.26
N SER A 143 32.41 10.52 23.31
CA SER A 143 32.23 10.10 21.93
C SER A 143 31.82 8.63 21.91
N GLN A 144 30.55 8.36 21.60
CA GLN A 144 30.09 6.99 21.42
C GLN A 144 30.87 6.36 20.26
N PRO A 145 31.24 5.07 20.37
CA PRO A 145 31.88 4.34 19.28
C PRO A 145 31.03 4.49 18.00
N SER A 146 31.64 4.92 16.90
CA SER A 146 30.95 5.00 15.61
C SER A 146 30.49 3.60 15.22
N ALA A 147 29.21 3.45 14.87
CA ALA A 147 28.69 2.20 14.34
C ALA A 147 29.52 1.74 13.13
N PRO A 148 29.73 0.42 12.96
CA PRO A 148 30.45 -0.10 11.79
C PRO A 148 29.74 0.32 10.49
N PRO A 149 30.50 0.54 9.39
CA PRO A 149 29.92 0.92 8.12
C PRO A 149 28.96 -0.14 7.60
N PHE A 150 27.88 0.29 6.94
CA PHE A 150 26.91 -0.61 6.30
C PHE A 150 27.58 -1.48 5.23
N ASN A 151 27.31 -2.78 5.26
CA ASN A 151 27.79 -3.74 4.26
C ASN A 151 26.58 -4.43 3.61
N LEU A 152 26.29 -4.03 2.37
CA LEU A 152 25.15 -4.55 1.61
C LEU A 152 25.21 -6.06 1.41
N ALA A 153 26.38 -6.63 1.09
CA ALA A 153 26.53 -8.07 0.86
C ALA A 153 26.20 -8.88 2.12
N ALA A 154 26.71 -8.45 3.28
CA ALA A 154 26.41 -9.09 4.57
C ALA A 154 24.92 -8.98 4.92
N SER A 155 24.30 -7.82 4.70
CA SER A 155 22.86 -7.63 4.91
C SER A 155 22.02 -8.47 3.95
N LEU A 156 22.42 -8.63 2.69
CA LEU A 156 21.73 -9.50 1.73
C LEU A 156 21.75 -10.94 2.19
N SER A 157 22.91 -11.47 2.60
CA SER A 157 22.99 -12.82 3.17
C SER A 157 22.10 -12.98 4.40
N ARG A 158 22.01 -11.96 5.27
CA ARG A 158 21.14 -11.98 6.44
C ARG A 158 19.66 -12.01 6.09
N TYR A 159 19.24 -11.24 5.08
CA TYR A 159 17.83 -11.03 4.76
C TYR A 159 17.31 -11.90 3.60
N ALA A 160 18.15 -12.70 2.96
CA ALA A 160 17.75 -13.58 1.85
C ALA A 160 16.57 -14.49 2.21
N GLY A 161 16.57 -15.07 3.41
CA GLY A 161 15.51 -15.96 3.86
C GLY A 161 14.14 -15.27 4.08
N LEU A 162 14.07 -13.94 4.18
CA LEU A 162 12.79 -13.23 4.39
C LEU A 162 11.84 -13.41 3.21
N PHE A 163 12.42 -13.66 2.03
CA PHE A 163 11.71 -13.78 0.77
C PHE A 163 12.20 -15.04 0.04
N GLU A 164 12.43 -16.14 0.77
CA GLU A 164 12.92 -17.39 0.17
C GLU A 164 11.80 -18.23 -0.43
N ASN A 165 10.59 -18.20 0.12
CA ASN A 165 9.44 -18.95 -0.41
C ASN A 165 8.13 -18.22 -0.07
N PRO A 166 6.98 -18.62 -0.64
CA PRO A 166 5.70 -17.92 -0.44
C PRO A 166 5.24 -17.80 1.02
N ILE A 167 5.75 -18.65 1.92
CA ILE A 167 5.42 -18.64 3.37
C ILE A 167 6.61 -18.23 4.25
N SER A 168 7.66 -17.64 3.66
CA SER A 168 8.76 -17.04 4.41
C SER A 168 8.29 -15.78 5.17
N LEU A 169 8.98 -15.41 6.24
CA LEU A 169 8.53 -14.37 7.19
C LEU A 169 8.12 -13.04 6.51
N GLY A 170 8.92 -12.56 5.56
CA GLY A 170 8.61 -11.33 4.82
C GLY A 170 7.39 -11.48 3.91
N MET A 171 7.23 -12.65 3.27
CA MET A 171 6.07 -12.95 2.43
C MET A 171 4.78 -13.12 3.24
N LEU A 172 4.86 -13.73 4.42
CA LEU A 172 3.75 -13.80 5.37
C LEU A 172 3.30 -12.41 5.80
N ALA A 173 4.25 -11.54 6.16
CA ALA A 173 3.95 -10.18 6.56
C ALA A 173 3.24 -9.37 5.46
N ILE A 174 3.70 -9.49 4.21
CA ILE A 174 3.02 -8.89 3.05
C ILE A 174 1.62 -9.48 2.86
N GLY A 175 1.49 -10.81 2.89
CA GLY A 175 0.20 -11.47 2.71
C GLY A 175 -0.84 -11.12 3.79
N VAL A 176 -0.42 -10.96 5.05
CA VAL A 176 -1.30 -10.49 6.13
C VAL A 176 -1.63 -9.00 5.96
N ALA A 177 -0.69 -8.17 5.50
CA ALA A 177 -0.94 -6.75 5.22
C ALA A 177 -1.94 -6.55 4.06
N GLU A 178 -1.89 -7.40 3.04
CA GLU A 178 -2.90 -7.45 1.98
C GLU A 178 -4.24 -8.04 2.46
N GLY A 179 -4.22 -8.87 3.51
CA GLY A 179 -5.39 -9.60 4.01
C GLY A 179 -5.59 -10.97 3.35
N ASN A 180 -4.64 -11.42 2.52
CA ASN A 180 -4.65 -12.72 1.86
C ASN A 180 -4.24 -13.86 2.81
N TYR A 181 -3.52 -13.55 3.88
CA TYR A 181 -3.15 -14.50 4.92
C TYR A 181 -3.68 -14.11 6.30
N ARG A 182 -3.90 -15.11 7.13
CA ARG A 182 -4.04 -15.01 8.58
C ARG A 182 -2.93 -15.84 9.22
N VAL A 183 -2.32 -15.30 10.28
CA VAL A 183 -1.32 -16.02 11.07
C VAL A 183 -1.79 -16.21 12.50
N PHE A 184 -1.48 -17.35 13.09
CA PHE A 184 -1.77 -17.66 14.49
C PHE A 184 -0.74 -18.63 15.05
N VAL A 185 -0.65 -18.66 16.38
CA VAL A 185 0.26 -19.56 17.11
C VAL A 185 -0.59 -20.61 17.80
N GLU A 186 -0.25 -21.87 17.59
CA GLU A 186 -0.86 -23.00 18.29
C GLU A 186 0.25 -23.96 18.72
N SER A 187 0.25 -24.37 19.98
CA SER A 187 1.25 -25.30 20.53
C SER A 187 2.71 -24.91 20.22
N SER A 188 3.06 -23.62 20.38
CA SER A 188 4.38 -23.05 20.04
C SER A 188 4.78 -23.28 18.57
N THR A 189 3.82 -23.35 17.67
CA THR A 189 4.03 -23.45 16.23
C THR A 189 3.29 -22.31 15.54
N LEU A 190 3.96 -21.64 14.61
CA LEU A 190 3.36 -20.58 13.80
C LEU A 190 2.68 -21.22 12.57
N TYR A 191 1.40 -20.94 12.42
CA TYR A 191 0.59 -21.41 11.28
C TYR A 191 0.14 -20.24 10.41
N VAL A 192 -0.05 -20.55 9.14
CA VAL A 192 -0.66 -19.64 8.17
C VAL A 192 -1.92 -20.29 7.57
N GLU A 193 -2.96 -19.48 7.50
CA GLU A 193 -4.21 -19.80 6.83
C GLU A 193 -4.39 -18.82 5.66
N GLN A 194 -4.71 -19.36 4.48
CA GLN A 194 -5.08 -18.58 3.31
C GLN A 194 -6.53 -18.11 3.46
N THR A 195 -6.78 -16.81 3.36
CA THR A 195 -8.13 -16.26 3.43
C THR A 195 -8.85 -16.44 2.09
N SER A 196 -10.16 -16.19 2.04
CA SER A 196 -10.88 -16.18 0.76
C SER A 196 -10.31 -15.17 -0.25
N LEU A 197 -9.69 -14.08 0.21
CA LEU A 197 -9.09 -13.05 -0.64
C LEU A 197 -7.89 -13.58 -1.44
N TYR A 198 -7.17 -14.57 -0.88
CA TYR A 198 -6.03 -15.21 -1.54
C TYR A 198 -6.41 -15.84 -2.88
N PHE A 199 -7.60 -16.42 -2.97
CA PHE A 199 -8.09 -17.16 -4.13
C PHE A 199 -8.79 -16.28 -5.17
N GLY A 200 -8.88 -14.97 -4.93
CA GLY A 200 -9.55 -14.05 -5.82
C GLY A 200 -10.33 -12.97 -5.09
N HIS A 201 -9.97 -11.71 -5.30
CA HIS A 201 -10.79 -10.57 -4.88
C HIS A 201 -10.65 -9.41 -5.86
N THR A 202 -11.61 -8.48 -5.87
CA THR A 202 -11.49 -7.24 -6.65
C THR A 202 -11.09 -6.12 -5.70
N ASP A 203 -9.96 -5.45 -5.96
CA ASP A 203 -9.59 -4.24 -5.21
C ASP A 203 -10.62 -3.13 -5.49
N PRO A 204 -11.25 -2.57 -4.45
CA PRO A 204 -12.13 -1.42 -4.62
C PRO A 204 -11.45 -0.23 -5.32
N GLY A 205 -10.13 -0.07 -5.21
CA GLY A 205 -9.35 0.94 -5.92
C GLY A 205 -9.29 0.75 -7.44
N ASN A 206 -9.38 -0.50 -7.93
CA ASN A 206 -9.37 -0.81 -9.37
C ASN A 206 -10.71 -0.48 -10.03
N LEU A 207 -11.81 -0.53 -9.27
CA LEU A 207 -13.15 -0.15 -9.76
C LEU A 207 -13.25 1.34 -10.15
N SER A 208 -12.36 2.19 -9.64
CA SER A 208 -12.31 3.61 -10.01
C SER A 208 -11.90 3.86 -11.47
N TRP A 209 -11.38 2.85 -12.17
CA TRP A 209 -10.87 2.96 -13.54
C TRP A 209 -11.67 2.15 -14.58
N GLY A 210 -12.78 1.53 -14.17
CA GLY A 210 -13.71 0.83 -15.06
C GLY A 210 -13.31 -0.60 -15.43
N GLU A 211 -12.13 -1.08 -15.03
CA GLU A 211 -11.68 -2.45 -15.25
C GLU A 211 -11.78 -3.27 -13.97
N ARG A 212 -12.55 -4.36 -14.03
CA ARG A 212 -12.63 -5.32 -12.93
C ARG A 212 -11.51 -6.34 -13.09
N VAL A 213 -10.42 -6.11 -12.37
CA VAL A 213 -9.30 -7.04 -12.28
C VAL A 213 -9.45 -7.88 -11.00
N THR A 214 -9.33 -9.20 -11.14
CA THR A 214 -9.27 -10.11 -9.99
C THR A 214 -7.83 -10.27 -9.54
N ASN A 215 -7.63 -10.09 -8.24
CA ASN A 215 -6.34 -10.20 -7.57
C ASN A 215 -6.15 -11.59 -6.99
N TYR A 216 -4.95 -12.14 -7.08
CA TYR A 216 -4.62 -13.49 -6.60
C TYR A 216 -3.34 -13.54 -5.77
N GLY A 217 -3.24 -14.54 -4.88
CA GLY A 217 -2.01 -14.87 -4.18
C GLY A 217 -1.64 -13.88 -3.07
N PRO A 218 -0.43 -13.99 -2.49
CA PRO A 218 -0.03 -13.25 -1.29
C PRO A 218 0.01 -11.74 -1.51
N CYS A 219 0.51 -11.30 -2.67
CA CYS A 219 0.69 -9.89 -3.01
C CYS A 219 -0.54 -9.22 -3.65
N SER A 220 -1.70 -9.88 -3.71
CA SER A 220 -2.85 -9.38 -4.48
C SER A 220 -2.49 -9.09 -5.95
N ASP A 221 -1.97 -10.09 -6.66
CA ASP A 221 -1.54 -9.93 -8.04
C ASP A 221 -2.69 -9.53 -8.96
N GLN A 222 -2.62 -8.31 -9.50
CA GLN A 222 -3.67 -7.67 -10.29
C GLN A 222 -3.72 -8.21 -11.74
N GLY A 223 -3.96 -9.51 -11.89
CA GLY A 223 -4.16 -10.16 -13.19
C GLY A 223 -2.91 -10.33 -14.05
N ARG A 224 -1.71 -10.13 -13.50
CA ARG A 224 -0.44 -10.34 -14.24
C ARG A 224 -0.11 -11.83 -14.37
N SER A 225 -0.71 -12.65 -13.51
CA SER A 225 -0.58 -14.10 -13.53
C SER A 225 -1.63 -14.83 -14.36
N ASP A 226 -2.50 -14.10 -15.09
CA ASP A 226 -3.65 -14.67 -15.83
C ASP A 226 -4.58 -15.53 -14.95
N GLY A 227 -4.62 -15.26 -13.65
CA GLY A 227 -5.43 -16.00 -12.67
C GLY A 227 -4.78 -17.26 -12.09
N ASP A 228 -3.55 -17.59 -12.50
CA ASP A 228 -2.78 -18.68 -11.89
C ASP A 228 -2.16 -18.22 -10.56
N ILE A 229 -2.56 -18.87 -9.47
CA ILE A 229 -2.09 -18.57 -8.11
C ILE A 229 -0.60 -18.87 -7.96
N SER A 230 -0.12 -19.98 -8.52
CA SER A 230 1.29 -20.37 -8.41
C SER A 230 2.20 -19.37 -9.12
N VAL A 231 1.75 -18.84 -10.25
CA VAL A 231 2.44 -17.76 -10.97
C VAL A 231 2.37 -16.46 -10.17
N ALA A 232 1.22 -16.12 -9.58
CA ALA A 232 1.08 -14.94 -8.72
C ALA A 232 2.04 -14.99 -7.51
N GLU A 233 2.17 -16.14 -6.86
CA GLU A 233 3.12 -16.37 -5.77
C GLU A 233 4.57 -16.18 -6.22
N GLN A 234 4.96 -16.80 -7.34
CA GLN A 234 6.31 -16.68 -7.87
C GLN A 234 6.66 -15.24 -8.25
N MET A 235 5.73 -14.54 -8.90
CA MET A 235 5.92 -13.13 -9.27
C MET A 235 6.03 -12.23 -8.04
N CYS A 236 5.20 -12.47 -7.02
CA CYS A 236 5.26 -11.76 -5.73
C CYS A 236 6.63 -11.96 -5.07
N LEU A 237 7.07 -13.22 -4.96
CA LEU A 237 8.35 -13.59 -4.36
C LEU A 237 9.53 -12.96 -5.11
N GLN A 238 9.52 -13.07 -6.44
CA GLN A 238 10.57 -12.54 -7.30
C GLN A 238 10.68 -11.01 -7.15
N ARG A 239 9.56 -10.28 -7.16
CA ARG A 239 9.57 -8.82 -6.94
C ARG A 239 10.17 -8.46 -5.59
N SER A 240 9.81 -9.17 -4.52
CA SER A 240 10.35 -8.90 -3.18
C SER A 240 11.87 -9.13 -3.12
N ARG A 241 12.36 -10.21 -3.74
CA ARG A 241 13.79 -10.51 -3.85
C ARG A 241 14.55 -9.46 -4.66
N ASP A 242 14.03 -9.09 -5.82
CA ASP A 242 14.67 -8.13 -6.72
C ASP A 242 14.78 -6.73 -6.11
N ARG A 243 13.84 -6.37 -5.23
CA ARG A 243 13.85 -5.08 -4.52
C ARG A 243 14.68 -5.07 -3.27
N LEU A 244 14.94 -6.23 -2.65
CA LEU A 244 15.67 -6.31 -1.38
C LEU A 244 17.00 -5.52 -1.37
N PRO A 245 17.90 -5.62 -2.39
CA PRO A 245 19.12 -4.82 -2.39
C PRO A 245 18.87 -3.32 -2.35
N THR A 246 17.88 -2.83 -3.11
CA THR A 246 17.51 -1.41 -3.13
C THR A 246 16.92 -0.99 -1.79
N ASN A 247 16.04 -1.79 -1.20
CA ASN A 247 15.41 -1.50 0.10
C ASN A 247 16.45 -1.35 1.21
N LEU A 248 17.42 -2.26 1.26
CA LEU A 248 18.49 -2.24 2.26
C LEU A 248 19.40 -1.02 2.08
N GLN A 249 19.72 -0.67 0.83
CA GLN A 249 20.54 0.49 0.53
C GLN A 249 19.81 1.80 0.86
N ASP A 250 18.55 1.96 0.43
CA ASP A 250 17.77 3.18 0.67
C ASP A 250 17.53 3.40 2.20
N LEU A 251 17.38 2.32 2.99
CA LEU A 251 17.36 2.41 4.46
C LEU A 251 18.69 2.89 5.03
N ALA A 252 19.81 2.27 4.62
CA ALA A 252 21.14 2.64 5.07
C ALA A 252 21.49 4.11 4.71
N ASP A 253 21.15 4.54 3.50
CA ASP A 253 21.36 5.90 3.00
C ASP A 253 20.53 6.94 3.79
N ALA A 254 19.36 6.53 4.31
CA ALA A 254 18.56 7.36 5.21
C ALA A 254 19.09 7.38 6.65
N GLY A 255 20.15 6.64 6.97
CA GLY A 255 20.72 6.52 8.31
C GLY A 255 20.03 5.49 9.20
N ILE A 256 19.16 4.65 8.62
CA ILE A 256 18.49 3.56 9.32
C ILE A 256 19.29 2.28 9.07
N ASN A 257 19.82 1.68 10.14
CA ASN A 257 20.55 0.43 10.00
C ASN A 257 19.56 -0.73 9.80
N PRO A 258 19.47 -1.33 8.59
CA PRO A 258 18.49 -2.39 8.33
C PRO A 258 18.73 -3.61 9.23
N ASN A 259 19.99 -3.90 9.57
CA ASN A 259 20.39 -5.03 10.43
C ASN A 259 19.88 -4.94 11.87
N SER A 260 19.42 -3.77 12.30
CA SER A 260 18.81 -3.55 13.61
C SER A 260 17.33 -3.24 13.52
N ASP A 261 16.72 -3.25 12.33
CA ASP A 261 15.32 -2.86 12.14
C ASP A 261 14.66 -3.70 11.03
N VAL A 262 14.36 -4.95 11.37
CA VAL A 262 13.68 -5.87 10.44
C VAL A 262 12.26 -5.41 10.10
N GLU A 263 11.59 -4.68 11.00
CA GLU A 263 10.25 -4.13 10.75
C GLU A 263 10.31 -3.06 9.64
N ALA A 264 11.33 -2.20 9.63
CA ALA A 264 11.57 -1.24 8.54
C ALA A 264 11.85 -1.94 7.20
N VAL A 265 12.65 -3.01 7.21
CA VAL A 265 12.95 -3.80 6.00
C VAL A 265 11.67 -4.36 5.39
N ILE A 266 10.82 -5.00 6.20
CA ILE A 266 9.58 -5.60 5.73
C ILE A 266 8.56 -4.53 5.32
N ASN A 267 8.42 -3.43 6.07
CA ASN A 267 7.52 -2.35 5.66
C ASN A 267 7.95 -1.69 4.34
N THR A 268 9.25 -1.57 4.09
CA THR A 268 9.77 -1.08 2.80
C THR A 268 9.37 -2.03 1.67
N ALA A 269 9.55 -3.34 1.85
CA ALA A 269 9.16 -4.35 0.87
C ALA A 269 7.65 -4.38 0.61
N ASP A 270 6.84 -4.30 1.66
CA ASP A 270 5.38 -4.23 1.56
C ASP A 270 4.92 -2.98 0.81
N LEU A 271 5.52 -1.81 1.07
CA LEU A 271 5.18 -0.59 0.34
C LEU A 271 5.57 -0.69 -1.14
N TYR A 272 6.66 -1.39 -1.49
CA TYR A 272 6.99 -1.73 -2.88
C TYR A 272 5.97 -2.66 -3.54
N ASN A 273 5.30 -3.52 -2.78
CA ASN A 273 4.20 -4.31 -3.30
C ASN A 273 2.96 -3.44 -3.56
N GLN A 274 2.68 -2.50 -2.64
CA GLN A 274 1.47 -1.69 -2.66
C GLN A 274 1.51 -0.53 -3.68
N ALA A 275 2.66 0.12 -3.85
CA ALA A 275 2.75 1.42 -4.48
C ALA A 275 3.85 1.48 -5.56
N SER A 276 3.81 2.55 -6.35
CA SER A 276 4.88 2.81 -7.34
C SER A 276 6.24 2.92 -6.65
N PRO A 277 7.35 2.55 -7.33
CA PRO A 277 8.69 2.60 -6.75
C PRO A 277 9.07 3.95 -6.13
N VAL A 278 8.53 5.07 -6.62
CA VAL A 278 8.83 6.40 -6.08
C VAL A 278 8.49 6.49 -4.58
N HIS A 279 7.33 6.00 -4.16
CA HIS A 279 6.89 6.11 -2.76
C HIS A 279 7.72 5.23 -1.84
N SER A 280 7.99 4.01 -2.29
CA SER A 280 8.78 3.05 -1.53
C SER A 280 10.22 3.51 -1.31
N ARG A 281 10.79 4.26 -2.27
CA ARG A 281 12.13 4.88 -2.12
C ARG A 281 12.14 6.12 -1.22
N LEU A 282 11.00 6.80 -1.06
CA LEU A 282 10.87 7.95 -0.15
C LEU A 282 10.56 7.51 1.29
N PHE A 283 10.05 6.30 1.49
CA PHE A 283 9.71 5.78 2.81
C PHE A 283 10.89 5.82 3.81
N PRO A 284 12.11 5.37 3.49
CA PRO A 284 13.23 5.44 4.43
C PRO A 284 13.53 6.86 4.92
N GLN A 285 13.49 7.85 4.02
CA GLN A 285 13.67 9.26 4.39
C GLN A 285 12.54 9.75 5.30
N ALA A 286 11.30 9.39 5.00
CA ALA A 286 10.15 9.71 5.84
C ALA A 286 10.23 9.01 7.22
N LEU A 287 10.72 7.77 7.27
CA LEU A 287 10.89 7.02 8.52
C LEU A 287 11.97 7.65 9.41
N GLN A 288 13.07 8.11 8.81
CA GLN A 288 14.08 8.86 9.53
C GLN A 288 13.52 10.17 10.11
N MET A 289 12.64 10.88 9.37
CA MET A 289 11.94 12.06 9.90
C MET A 289 10.99 11.69 11.05
N ALA A 290 10.26 10.58 10.95
CA ALA A 290 9.36 10.08 12.00
C ALA A 290 10.14 9.83 13.31
N TYR A 291 11.27 9.14 13.19
CA TYR A 291 12.16 8.85 14.31
C TYR A 291 12.78 10.11 14.93
N GLN A 292 13.25 11.06 14.12
CA GLN A 292 13.69 12.37 14.61
C GLN A 292 12.54 13.18 15.24
N GLY A 293 11.30 12.90 14.86
CA GLY A 293 10.10 13.46 15.50
C GLY A 293 9.71 12.80 16.81
N GLY A 294 10.40 11.74 17.23
CA GLY A 294 10.08 10.99 18.44
C GLY A 294 9.03 9.88 18.27
N LEU A 295 8.56 9.61 17.04
CA LEU A 295 7.68 8.47 16.79
C LEU A 295 8.50 7.17 16.86
N THR A 296 7.86 6.07 17.23
CA THR A 296 8.48 4.74 17.27
C THR A 296 7.51 3.64 16.85
N GLY A 297 8.03 2.44 16.55
CA GLY A 297 7.24 1.25 16.22
C GLY A 297 6.22 1.48 15.11
N VAL A 298 5.05 0.86 15.26
CA VAL A 298 3.93 0.91 14.30
C VAL A 298 3.52 2.34 13.93
N GLU A 299 3.55 3.29 14.87
CA GLU A 299 3.18 4.68 14.60
C GLU A 299 4.18 5.36 13.66
N ALA A 300 5.48 5.17 13.88
CA ALA A 300 6.52 5.68 12.98
C ALA A 300 6.38 5.07 11.58
N MET A 301 6.14 3.75 11.49
CA MET A 301 5.94 3.06 10.22
C MET A 301 4.71 3.61 9.47
N ALA A 302 3.56 3.69 10.14
CA ALA A 302 2.33 4.20 9.54
C ALA A 302 2.48 5.66 9.07
N TRP A 303 3.11 6.51 9.89
CA TRP A 303 3.37 7.90 9.55
C TRP A 303 4.29 8.01 8.34
N ALA A 304 5.40 7.28 8.32
CA ALA A 304 6.39 7.33 7.25
C ALA A 304 5.83 6.81 5.92
N ARG A 305 5.07 5.71 5.96
CA ARG A 305 4.36 5.19 4.79
C ARG A 305 3.39 6.22 4.23
N THR A 306 2.61 6.89 5.08
CA THR A 306 1.68 7.95 4.66
C THR A 306 2.43 9.16 4.07
N ALA A 307 3.48 9.61 4.75
CA ALA A 307 4.31 10.73 4.33
C ALA A 307 4.94 10.51 2.96
N SER A 308 5.34 9.27 2.62
CA SER A 308 5.98 8.92 1.34
C SER A 308 5.12 9.19 0.08
N PHE A 309 3.81 9.41 0.26
CA PHE A 309 2.90 9.79 -0.81
C PHE A 309 2.82 11.29 -1.08
N TYR A 310 3.41 12.13 -0.22
CA TYR A 310 3.45 13.58 -0.41
C TYR A 310 4.69 13.98 -1.20
N VAL A 311 4.48 14.28 -2.49
CA VAL A 311 5.58 14.56 -3.41
C VAL A 311 5.41 15.89 -4.13
N ASP A 312 6.55 16.54 -4.39
CA ASP A 312 6.61 17.73 -5.25
C ASP A 312 6.53 17.37 -6.75
N SER A 313 6.63 18.37 -7.62
CA SER A 313 6.64 18.19 -9.08
C SER A 313 7.84 17.38 -9.58
N ASN A 314 8.93 17.31 -8.81
CA ASN A 314 10.15 16.56 -9.11
C ASN A 314 10.19 15.17 -8.46
N LYS A 315 9.06 14.70 -7.90
CA LYS A 315 8.95 13.39 -7.22
C LYS A 315 9.83 13.26 -5.97
N ARG A 316 10.09 14.37 -5.29
CA ARG A 316 10.80 14.43 -4.00
C ARG A 316 9.78 14.52 -2.87
N LEU A 317 10.12 13.98 -1.71
CA LEU A 317 9.31 14.10 -0.49
C LEU A 317 9.13 15.57 -0.12
N ASP A 318 7.89 16.03 -0.08
CA ASP A 318 7.52 17.40 0.33
C ASP A 318 6.19 17.37 1.10
N LEU A 319 6.28 17.41 2.43
CA LEU A 319 5.10 17.39 3.30
C LEU A 319 4.39 18.74 3.37
N GLN A 320 5.03 19.85 2.98
CA GLN A 320 4.45 21.17 3.14
C GLN A 320 3.67 21.61 1.89
N ASN A 321 4.27 21.41 0.71
CA ASN A 321 3.71 21.85 -0.57
C ASN A 321 3.46 20.70 -1.55
N GLY A 322 3.89 19.48 -1.21
CA GLY A 322 3.67 18.32 -2.04
C GLY A 322 2.20 17.91 -2.10
N ARG A 323 1.84 17.21 -3.18
CA ARG A 323 0.52 16.61 -3.32
C ARG A 323 0.55 15.17 -2.86
N ASN A 324 -0.52 14.74 -2.19
CA ASN A 324 -0.74 13.33 -1.95
C ASN A 324 -1.10 12.64 -3.27
N VAL A 325 -0.30 11.66 -3.69
CA VAL A 325 -0.51 10.94 -4.96
C VAL A 325 -0.97 9.49 -4.76
N ALA A 326 -1.49 9.14 -3.58
CA ALA A 326 -2.10 7.84 -3.31
C ALA A 326 -3.50 7.68 -3.97
N SER A 327 -3.58 7.86 -5.29
CA SER A 327 -4.84 8.01 -6.04
C SER A 327 -5.85 6.89 -5.79
N GLY A 328 -5.40 5.63 -5.67
CA GLY A 328 -6.27 4.49 -5.35
C GLY A 328 -6.95 4.63 -4.00
N LEU A 329 -6.19 4.91 -2.94
CA LEU A 329 -6.70 5.09 -1.58
C LEU A 329 -7.62 6.32 -1.49
N LEU A 330 -7.22 7.44 -2.11
CA LEU A 330 -8.04 8.65 -2.16
C LEU A 330 -9.35 8.41 -2.93
N GLY A 331 -9.32 7.64 -4.01
CA GLY A 331 -10.50 7.23 -4.77
C GLY A 331 -11.49 6.41 -3.93
N ILE A 332 -10.98 5.50 -3.09
CA ILE A 332 -11.81 4.72 -2.15
C ILE A 332 -12.52 5.65 -1.17
N CYS A 333 -11.80 6.54 -0.49
CA CYS A 333 -12.39 7.47 0.47
C CYS A 333 -13.41 8.42 -0.18
N ALA A 334 -13.13 8.90 -1.40
CA ALA A 334 -14.03 9.75 -2.15
C ALA A 334 -15.34 9.02 -2.54
N ARG A 335 -15.23 7.79 -3.06
CA ARG A 335 -16.40 6.95 -3.39
C ARG A 335 -17.24 6.64 -2.15
N GLU A 336 -16.60 6.36 -1.03
CA GLU A 336 -17.25 6.07 0.25
C GLU A 336 -17.72 7.34 0.99
N ARG A 337 -17.48 8.54 0.43
CA ARG A 337 -17.88 9.84 1.00
C ARG A 337 -17.40 10.03 2.44
N ARG A 338 -16.20 9.52 2.76
CA ARG A 338 -15.64 9.63 4.10
C ARG A 338 -15.28 11.08 4.40
N ALA A 339 -15.80 11.62 5.51
CA ALA A 339 -15.50 12.98 5.97
C ALA A 339 -14.13 13.05 6.67
N VAL A 340 -13.06 12.78 5.92
CA VAL A 340 -11.67 12.70 6.40
C VAL A 340 -10.74 13.46 5.47
N THR A 341 -9.64 14.01 5.97
CA THR A 341 -8.57 14.59 5.14
C THR A 341 -7.89 13.51 4.28
N GLU A 342 -7.15 13.92 3.24
CA GLU A 342 -6.39 12.94 2.44
C GLU A 342 -5.33 12.22 3.29
N TRP A 343 -4.75 12.92 4.27
CA TRP A 343 -3.85 12.32 5.24
C TRP A 343 -4.53 11.21 6.03
N GLU A 344 -5.66 11.51 6.68
CA GLU A 344 -6.41 10.53 7.48
C GLU A 344 -6.89 9.35 6.65
N CYS A 345 -7.29 9.60 5.40
CA CYS A 345 -7.65 8.56 4.45
C CYS A 345 -6.50 7.56 4.21
N VAL A 346 -5.32 8.07 3.81
CA VAL A 346 -4.15 7.22 3.53
C VAL A 346 -3.61 6.59 4.81
N TYR A 347 -3.50 7.38 5.89
CA TYR A 347 -2.97 6.93 7.17
C TYR A 347 -3.74 5.75 7.75
N ALA A 348 -5.07 5.73 7.64
CA ALA A 348 -5.88 4.62 8.13
C ALA A 348 -5.50 3.28 7.49
N ASP A 349 -5.30 3.25 6.16
CA ASP A 349 -4.84 2.04 5.46
C ASP A 349 -3.38 1.70 5.79
N GLN A 350 -2.49 2.69 5.77
CA GLN A 350 -1.07 2.47 6.06
C GLN A 350 -0.85 1.98 7.50
N LEU A 351 -1.65 2.45 8.46
CA LEU A 351 -1.65 1.98 9.84
C LEU A 351 -2.11 0.52 9.95
N ARG A 352 -3.16 0.13 9.21
CA ARG A 352 -3.60 -1.28 9.16
C ARG A 352 -2.46 -2.19 8.68
N ARG A 353 -1.76 -1.80 7.60
CA ARG A 353 -0.64 -2.59 7.05
C ARG A 353 0.55 -2.65 8.00
N ALA A 354 0.94 -1.53 8.61
CA ALA A 354 2.00 -1.51 9.61
C ALA A 354 1.68 -2.42 10.81
N LYS A 355 0.43 -2.40 11.31
CA LYS A 355 -0.04 -3.31 12.36
C LYS A 355 0.01 -4.78 11.94
N ALA A 356 -0.35 -5.09 10.70
CA ALA A 356 -0.29 -6.45 10.17
C ALA A 356 1.15 -6.98 10.17
N VAL A 357 2.11 -6.18 9.67
CA VAL A 357 3.54 -6.53 9.69
C VAL A 357 4.04 -6.75 11.12
N ALA A 358 3.77 -5.81 12.03
CA ALA A 358 4.17 -5.94 13.42
C ALA A 358 3.57 -7.18 14.10
N SER A 359 2.29 -7.47 13.86
CA SER A 359 1.60 -8.65 14.41
C SER A 359 2.22 -9.99 13.96
N VAL A 360 2.72 -10.06 12.72
CA VAL A 360 3.43 -11.24 12.21
C VAL A 360 4.79 -11.39 12.90
N LEU A 361 5.56 -10.29 13.00
CA LEU A 361 6.85 -10.28 13.69
C LEU A 361 6.69 -10.68 15.16
N ASP A 362 5.67 -10.16 15.84
CA ASP A 362 5.40 -10.47 17.25
C ASP A 362 5.18 -11.98 17.47
N LYS A 363 4.34 -12.60 16.63
CA LYS A 363 4.08 -14.05 16.70
C LYS A 363 5.29 -14.89 16.32
N TYR A 364 6.06 -14.43 15.32
CA TYR A 364 7.30 -15.08 14.95
C TYR A 364 8.29 -15.07 16.13
N PHE A 365 8.46 -13.93 16.80
CA PHE A 365 9.36 -13.84 17.96
C PHE A 365 8.83 -14.57 19.19
N GLU A 366 7.51 -14.66 19.40
CA GLU A 366 6.91 -15.49 20.44
C GLU A 366 7.33 -16.97 20.32
N VAL A 367 7.39 -17.47 19.08
CA VAL A 367 7.69 -18.88 18.80
C VAL A 367 9.19 -19.15 18.69
N TYR A 368 9.94 -18.28 18.01
CA TYR A 368 11.31 -18.57 17.58
C TYR A 368 12.38 -17.71 18.24
N ALA A 369 12.04 -16.66 19.01
CA ALA A 369 13.08 -15.91 19.71
C ALA A 369 13.67 -16.75 20.85
N PRO A 370 14.99 -16.68 21.10
CA PRO A 370 15.59 -17.31 22.26
C PRO A 370 14.92 -16.78 23.53
N ARG A 371 14.41 -17.68 24.37
CA ARG A 371 13.96 -17.31 25.72
C ARG A 371 15.20 -16.88 26.51
N SER A 372 15.30 -15.58 26.77
CA SER A 372 16.38 -14.98 27.56
C SER A 372 16.31 -15.39 29.02
#